data_AF-A0A7W1R2K4-F1
#
_entry.id   AF-A0A7W1R2K4-F1
#
_cell.length_a   1.000
_cell.length_b   1.000
_cell.length_c   1.000
_cell.angle_alpha   90.00
_cell.angle_beta   90.00
_cell.angle_gamma   90.00
#
_symmetry.space_group_name_H-M   'P 1'
#
loop_
_entity.id
_entity.type
_entity.pdbx_description
1 polymer ?
#
loop_
_entity_poly.entity_id
_entity_poly.type
_entity_poly.pdbx_seq_one_letter_code
_entity_poly.pdbx_strand_id
1 'polypeptide(L)'
;MFGRKSRGQVIGEELSEGLSHVRIAANEATKAAAEALAPRVEAARGAVAPRVEAAREALAPRVEATRGAIVKGFDTAREQAEDRLSAAREQAAAARDQAEHRLSAARDQADAKRVEIAEASRRSAKKTAKRAKKNAKNAKKTAIGARKDAKAAIADAKAQAKSAVEATRSDDDKRRRWPWVLAIAGVIGVVVAKSRAKTDDDLWGAPSDSPVNGYTEDPQPSSVDTMADDHKPGTPATDDPYPGTVADDDGTIADKTDDYKSVASENDGPLHGKLADSAHETGTSVGDSPEAQEETWSEMIDATKDNDDEGNADEAAKHAASEAKSATKKPKG
;
A
#
# COMPACT_ATOMS: atom_id res chain seq x y z
N MET A 1 -49.60 -73.92 -53.51
CA MET A 1 -49.64 -73.94 -52.04
C MET A 1 -50.32 -72.67 -51.57
N PHE A 2 -51.56 -72.75 -51.09
CA PHE A 2 -52.29 -71.59 -50.58
C PHE A 2 -52.03 -71.50 -49.06
N GLY A 3 -51.13 -70.60 -48.66
CA GLY A 3 -50.91 -70.29 -47.25
C GLY A 3 -52.16 -69.64 -46.68
N ARG A 4 -52.89 -70.35 -45.82
CA ARG A 4 -54.07 -69.79 -45.14
C ARG A 4 -53.58 -68.69 -44.19
N LYS A 5 -54.01 -67.45 -44.43
CA LYS A 5 -53.79 -66.31 -43.51
C LYS A 5 -54.20 -66.74 -42.10
N SER A 6 -53.33 -66.50 -41.10
CA SER A 6 -53.66 -66.84 -39.73
C SER A 6 -54.77 -65.90 -39.22
N ARG A 7 -55.65 -66.38 -38.32
CA ARG A 7 -56.74 -65.54 -37.79
C ARG A 7 -56.24 -64.22 -37.18
N GLY A 8 -55.04 -64.21 -36.61
CA GLY A 8 -54.41 -63.00 -36.07
C GLY A 8 -54.04 -61.97 -37.13
N GLN A 9 -53.67 -62.39 -38.34
CA GLN A 9 -53.40 -61.46 -39.45
C GLN A 9 -54.68 -60.81 -39.98
N VAL A 10 -55.79 -61.57 -40.04
CA VAL A 10 -57.09 -61.03 -40.45
C VAL A 10 -57.59 -60.00 -39.43
N ILE A 11 -57.49 -60.30 -38.13
CA ILE A 11 -57.86 -59.35 -37.06
C ILE A 11 -56.97 -58.10 -37.07
N GLY A 12 -55.67 -58.26 -37.34
CA GLY A 12 -54.75 -57.12 -37.46
C GLY A 12 -55.07 -56.22 -38.66
N GLU A 13 -55.47 -56.81 -39.79
CA GLU A 13 -55.85 -56.10 -41.03
C GLU A 13 -57.14 -55.28 -40.79
N GLU A 14 -58.19 -55.89 -40.24
CA GLU A 14 -59.46 -55.21 -39.92
C GLU A 14 -59.32 -54.11 -38.86
N LEU A 15 -58.48 -54.32 -37.84
CA LEU A 15 -58.20 -53.30 -36.83
C LEU A 15 -57.44 -52.10 -37.42
N SER A 16 -56.47 -52.37 -38.31
CA SER A 16 -55.70 -51.33 -38.97
C SER A 16 -56.57 -50.47 -39.90
N GLU A 17 -57.56 -51.09 -40.54
CA GLU A 17 -58.56 -50.43 -41.38
C GLU A 17 -59.52 -49.60 -40.53
N GLY A 18 -60.09 -50.18 -39.46
CA GLY A 18 -60.95 -49.46 -38.52
C GLY A 18 -60.28 -48.24 -37.89
N LEU A 19 -59.01 -48.37 -37.47
CA LEU A 19 -58.23 -47.24 -36.94
C LEU A 19 -57.95 -46.17 -38.00
N SER A 20 -57.77 -46.56 -39.26
CA SER A 20 -57.58 -45.62 -40.36
C SER A 20 -58.85 -44.79 -40.60
N HIS A 21 -60.03 -45.43 -40.56
CA HIS A 21 -61.31 -44.72 -40.66
C HIS A 21 -61.55 -43.78 -39.48
N VAL A 22 -61.23 -44.19 -38.24
CA VAL A 22 -61.34 -43.31 -37.07
C VAL A 22 -60.43 -42.09 -37.19
N ARG A 23 -59.19 -42.26 -37.67
CA ARG A 23 -58.28 -41.12 -37.89
C ARG A 23 -58.79 -40.16 -38.95
N ILE A 24 -59.32 -40.69 -40.06
CA ILE A 24 -59.91 -39.86 -41.12
C ILE A 24 -61.11 -39.08 -40.55
N ALA A 25 -62.04 -39.76 -39.87
CA ALA A 25 -63.20 -39.15 -39.25
C ALA A 25 -62.82 -38.10 -38.19
N ALA A 26 -61.80 -38.37 -37.38
CA ALA A 26 -61.29 -37.42 -36.39
C ALA A 26 -60.68 -36.17 -37.04
N ASN A 27 -59.92 -36.33 -38.12
CA ASN A 27 -59.35 -35.21 -38.87
C ASN A 27 -60.43 -34.37 -39.57
N GLU A 28 -61.46 -35.01 -40.11
CA GLU A 28 -62.61 -34.31 -40.69
C GLU A 28 -63.39 -33.55 -39.62
N ALA A 29 -63.60 -34.16 -38.44
CA ALA A 29 -64.26 -33.51 -37.31
C ALA A 29 -63.46 -32.31 -36.77
N THR A 30 -62.13 -32.40 -36.66
CA THR A 30 -61.29 -31.26 -36.21
C THR A 30 -61.26 -30.15 -37.25
N LYS A 31 -61.21 -30.48 -38.54
CA LYS A 31 -61.31 -29.50 -39.62
C LYS A 31 -62.66 -28.79 -39.59
N ALA A 32 -63.76 -29.54 -39.48
CA ALA A 32 -65.10 -28.96 -39.36
C ALA A 32 -65.25 -28.09 -38.11
N ALA A 33 -64.66 -28.49 -36.98
CA ALA A 33 -64.63 -27.68 -35.76
C ALA A 33 -63.79 -26.40 -35.94
N ALA A 34 -62.65 -26.47 -36.63
CA ALA A 34 -61.82 -25.31 -36.93
C ALA A 34 -62.55 -24.33 -37.86
N GLU A 35 -63.22 -24.83 -38.89
CA GLU A 35 -64.06 -24.02 -39.80
C GLU A 35 -65.23 -23.37 -39.06
N ALA A 36 -65.85 -24.08 -38.11
CA ALA A 36 -66.92 -23.53 -37.27
C ALA A 36 -66.44 -22.48 -36.26
N LEU A 37 -65.19 -22.59 -35.77
CA LEU A 37 -64.60 -21.64 -34.81
C LEU A 37 -63.90 -20.46 -35.47
N ALA A 38 -63.41 -20.60 -36.71
CA ALA A 38 -62.72 -19.55 -37.46
C ALA A 38 -63.43 -18.18 -37.41
N PRO A 39 -64.73 -18.06 -37.76
CA PRO A 39 -65.41 -16.76 -37.72
C PRO A 39 -65.55 -16.19 -36.30
N ARG A 40 -65.63 -17.05 -35.27
CA ARG A 40 -65.69 -16.60 -33.87
C ARG A 40 -64.34 -16.06 -33.39
N VAL A 41 -63.25 -16.69 -33.80
CA VAL A 41 -61.89 -16.24 -33.47
C VAL A 41 -61.58 -14.92 -34.20
N GLU A 42 -61.96 -14.79 -35.47
CA GLU A 42 -61.82 -13.52 -36.20
C GLU A 42 -62.66 -12.41 -35.57
N ALA A 43 -63.93 -12.68 -35.22
CA ALA A 43 -64.77 -11.72 -34.52
C ALA A 43 -64.20 -11.33 -33.15
N ALA A 44 -63.67 -12.29 -32.39
CA ALA A 44 -63.02 -12.03 -31.10
C ALA A 44 -61.76 -11.17 -31.26
N ARG A 45 -60.92 -11.44 -32.26
CA ARG A 45 -59.74 -10.61 -32.57
C ARG A 45 -60.14 -9.20 -32.97
N GLY A 46 -61.15 -9.07 -33.83
CA GLY A 46 -61.72 -7.78 -34.22
C GLY A 46 -62.27 -6.98 -33.03
N ALA A 47 -62.85 -7.66 -32.04
CA ALA A 47 -63.35 -7.02 -30.81
C ALA A 47 -62.26 -6.63 -29.81
N VAL A 48 -61.14 -7.36 -29.77
CA VAL A 48 -60.01 -7.10 -28.85
C VAL A 48 -59.07 -6.02 -29.38
N ALA A 49 -58.83 -5.96 -30.70
CA ALA A 49 -57.94 -4.98 -31.32
C ALA A 49 -58.18 -3.53 -30.87
N PRO A 50 -59.41 -2.96 -30.94
CA PRO A 50 -59.65 -1.58 -30.50
C PRO A 50 -59.45 -1.38 -29.00
N ARG A 51 -59.63 -2.42 -28.17
CA ARG A 51 -59.40 -2.33 -26.72
C ARG A 51 -57.91 -2.26 -26.39
N VAL A 52 -57.08 -3.00 -27.13
CA VAL A 52 -55.62 -2.95 -26.98
C VAL A 52 -55.10 -1.59 -27.42
N GLU A 53 -55.60 -1.06 -28.54
CA GLU A 53 -55.19 0.26 -29.02
C GLU A 53 -55.60 1.38 -28.04
N ALA A 54 -56.84 1.36 -27.56
CA ALA A 54 -57.29 2.31 -26.53
C ALA A 54 -56.47 2.19 -25.23
N ALA A 55 -56.08 0.98 -24.82
CA ALA A 55 -55.22 0.79 -23.67
C ALA A 55 -53.80 1.35 -23.88
N ARG A 56 -53.25 1.24 -25.10
CA ARG A 56 -51.95 1.83 -25.44
C ARG A 56 -52.01 3.36 -25.44
N GLU A 57 -53.03 3.93 -26.06
CA GLU A 57 -53.26 5.38 -26.05
C GLU A 57 -53.44 5.91 -24.62
N ALA A 58 -54.16 5.18 -23.76
CA ALA A 58 -54.33 5.54 -22.35
C ALA A 58 -53.04 5.43 -21.53
N LEU A 59 -52.12 4.53 -21.88
CA LEU A 59 -50.82 4.36 -21.20
C LEU A 59 -49.73 5.31 -21.73
N ALA A 60 -49.81 5.76 -22.97
CA ALA A 60 -48.85 6.68 -23.58
C ALA A 60 -48.49 7.90 -22.69
N PRO A 61 -49.47 8.69 -22.17
CA PRO A 61 -49.15 9.85 -21.33
C PRO A 61 -48.49 9.45 -19.99
N ARG A 62 -48.79 8.26 -19.45
CA ARG A 62 -48.17 7.76 -18.20
C ARG A 62 -46.71 7.36 -18.41
N VAL A 63 -46.40 6.76 -19.55
CA VAL A 63 -45.02 6.40 -19.92
C VAL A 63 -44.19 7.66 -20.11
N GLU A 64 -44.73 8.66 -20.83
CA GLU A 64 -44.01 9.94 -21.02
C GLU A 64 -43.86 10.72 -19.71
N ALA A 65 -44.88 10.74 -18.85
CA ALA A 65 -44.76 11.35 -17.52
C ALA A 65 -43.69 10.66 -16.66
N THR A 66 -43.65 9.32 -16.68
CA THR A 66 -42.62 8.54 -15.96
C THR A 66 -41.22 8.83 -16.51
N ARG A 67 -41.06 8.89 -17.84
CA ARG A 67 -39.78 9.26 -18.48
C ARG A 67 -39.32 10.65 -18.06
N GLY A 68 -40.21 11.64 -18.11
CA GLY A 68 -39.90 13.01 -17.67
C GLY A 68 -39.50 13.07 -16.21
N ALA A 69 -40.18 12.33 -15.33
CA ALA A 69 -39.82 12.24 -13.92
C ALA A 69 -38.44 11.60 -13.69
N ILE A 70 -38.10 10.54 -14.43
CA ILE A 70 -36.78 9.90 -14.36
C ILE A 70 -35.67 10.86 -14.81
N VAL A 71 -35.85 11.55 -15.94
CA VAL A 71 -34.87 12.52 -16.44
C VAL A 71 -34.64 13.63 -15.42
N LYS A 72 -35.71 14.23 -14.90
CA LYS A 72 -35.62 15.27 -13.86
C LYS A 72 -34.92 14.77 -12.59
N GLY A 73 -35.20 13.52 -12.19
CA GLY A 73 -34.55 12.89 -11.05
C GLY A 73 -33.05 12.71 -11.28
N PHE A 74 -32.64 12.32 -12.49
CA PHE A 74 -31.23 12.19 -12.87
C PHE A 74 -30.51 13.54 -12.87
N ASP A 75 -31.13 14.59 -13.43
CA ASP A 75 -30.55 15.94 -13.44
C ASP A 75 -30.33 16.45 -12.01
N THR A 76 -31.32 16.28 -11.14
CA THR A 76 -31.21 16.66 -9.72
C THR A 76 -30.11 15.87 -9.01
N ALA A 77 -30.01 14.56 -9.26
CA ALA A 77 -28.97 13.72 -8.67
C ALA A 77 -27.57 14.11 -9.16
N ARG A 78 -27.45 14.54 -10.43
CA ARG A 78 -26.21 15.02 -11.01
C ARG A 78 -25.76 16.34 -10.38
N GLU A 79 -26.65 17.32 -10.25
CA GLU A 79 -26.36 18.59 -9.57
C GLU A 79 -25.86 18.35 -8.13
N GLN A 80 -26.56 17.49 -7.38
CA GLN A 80 -26.12 17.10 -6.03
C GLN A 80 -24.76 16.40 -6.00
N ALA A 81 -24.44 15.61 -7.03
CA ALA A 81 -23.14 14.95 -7.14
C ALA A 81 -22.02 15.96 -7.46
N GLU A 82 -22.28 16.96 -8.31
CA GLU A 82 -21.34 18.03 -8.63
C GLU A 82 -21.07 18.91 -7.41
N ASP A 83 -22.09 19.27 -6.63
CA ASP A 83 -21.96 19.99 -5.36
C ASP A 83 -21.09 19.22 -4.36
N ARG A 84 -21.40 17.93 -4.15
CA ARG A 84 -20.60 17.07 -3.26
C ARG A 84 -19.16 16.91 -3.73
N LEU A 85 -18.93 16.81 -5.04
CA LEU A 85 -17.60 16.72 -5.60
C LEU A 85 -16.80 18.01 -5.41
N SER A 86 -17.45 19.17 -5.52
CA SER A 86 -16.82 20.47 -5.25
C SER A 86 -16.41 20.60 -3.77
N ALA A 87 -17.31 20.27 -2.84
CA ALA A 87 -17.03 20.27 -1.41
C ALA A 87 -15.92 19.28 -1.03
N ALA A 88 -15.93 18.08 -1.62
CA ALA A 88 -14.88 17.09 -1.41
C ALA A 88 -13.51 17.57 -1.90
N ARG A 89 -13.46 18.30 -3.02
CA ARG A 89 -12.21 18.89 -3.54
C ARG A 89 -11.68 20.00 -2.63
N GLU A 90 -12.56 20.85 -2.09
CA GLU A 90 -12.18 21.88 -1.14
C GLU A 90 -11.65 21.27 0.16
N GLN A 91 -12.31 20.23 0.68
CA GLN A 91 -11.82 19.48 1.84
C GLN A 91 -10.47 18.81 1.57
N ALA A 92 -10.27 18.26 0.38
CA ALA A 92 -8.99 17.67 -0.01
C ALA A 92 -7.87 18.72 -0.11
N ALA A 93 -8.17 19.93 -0.60
CA ALA A 93 -7.21 21.04 -0.63
C ALA A 93 -6.84 21.47 0.80
N ALA A 94 -7.82 21.70 1.67
CA ALA A 94 -7.58 22.07 3.07
C ALA A 94 -6.77 20.99 3.82
N ALA A 95 -7.01 19.71 3.55
CA ALA A 95 -6.25 18.61 4.14
C ALA A 95 -4.78 18.61 3.67
N ARG A 96 -4.51 18.97 2.41
CA ARG A 96 -3.14 19.12 1.90
C ARG A 96 -2.41 20.27 2.57
N ASP A 97 -3.05 21.44 2.69
CA ASP A 97 -2.45 22.60 3.36
C ASP A 97 -2.09 22.29 4.82
N GLN A 98 -2.98 21.58 5.53
CA GLN A 98 -2.72 21.11 6.89
C GLN A 98 -1.56 20.11 6.94
N ALA A 99 -1.45 19.20 5.96
CA ALA A 99 -0.35 18.24 5.88
C ALA A 99 0.99 18.94 5.62
N GLU A 100 1.01 19.95 4.74
CA GLU A 100 2.20 20.75 4.47
C GLU A 100 2.67 21.52 5.71
N HIS A 101 1.74 22.15 6.45
CA HIS A 101 2.06 22.83 7.70
C HIS A 101 2.59 21.88 8.78
N ARG A 102 2.06 20.65 8.86
CA ARG A 102 2.58 19.63 9.79
C ARG A 102 3.97 19.16 9.37
N LEU A 103 4.20 19.01 8.07
CA LEU A 103 5.49 18.58 7.52
C LEU A 103 6.57 19.64 7.73
N SER A 104 6.26 20.92 7.55
CA SER A 104 7.19 22.02 7.86
C SER A 104 7.54 22.05 9.35
N ALA A 105 6.54 22.01 10.24
CA ALA A 105 6.76 21.95 11.67
C ALA A 105 7.59 20.72 12.10
N ALA A 106 7.36 19.56 11.49
CA ALA A 106 8.13 18.34 11.75
C ALA A 106 9.60 18.48 11.30
N ARG A 107 9.85 19.15 10.17
CA ARG A 107 11.21 19.46 9.70
C ARG A 107 11.94 20.39 10.66
N ASP A 108 11.27 21.45 11.11
CA ASP A 108 11.84 22.39 12.08
C ASP A 108 12.21 21.68 13.40
N GLN A 109 11.35 20.77 13.87
CA GLN A 109 11.64 19.95 15.04
C GLN A 109 12.81 18.98 14.82
N ALA A 110 12.92 18.38 13.63
CA ALA A 110 14.03 17.50 13.30
C ALA A 110 15.37 18.25 13.26
N ASP A 111 15.38 19.46 12.70
CA ASP A 111 16.58 20.29 12.64
C ASP A 111 16.97 20.84 14.02
N ALA A 112 16.01 21.23 14.85
CA ALA A 112 16.26 21.58 16.25
C ALA A 112 16.92 20.41 17.02
N LYS A 113 16.39 19.18 16.85
CA LYS A 113 16.97 17.97 17.46
C LYS A 113 18.39 17.67 16.94
N ARG A 114 18.66 17.89 15.65
CA ARG A 114 20.00 17.72 15.07
C ARG A 114 21.01 18.68 15.69
N VAL A 115 20.63 19.94 15.91
CA VAL A 115 21.47 20.92 16.59
C VAL A 115 21.76 20.49 18.03
N GLU A 116 20.75 20.03 18.77
CA GLU A 116 20.92 19.52 20.14
C GLU A 116 21.88 18.32 20.21
N ILE A 117 21.72 17.35 19.31
CA ILE A 117 22.61 16.18 19.20
C ILE A 117 24.04 16.62 18.84
N ALA A 118 24.19 17.58 17.93
CA ALA A 118 25.49 18.13 17.55
C ALA A 118 26.18 18.85 18.73
N GLU A 119 25.43 19.60 19.55
CA GLU A 119 25.97 20.20 20.76
C GLU A 119 26.34 19.15 21.82
N ALA A 120 25.48 18.16 22.04
CA ALA A 120 25.73 17.07 22.97
C ALA A 120 27.00 16.29 22.60
N SER A 121 27.19 15.99 21.32
CA SER A 121 28.40 15.33 20.80
C SER A 121 29.64 16.21 20.91
N ARG A 122 29.55 17.53 20.69
CA ARG A 122 30.66 18.47 20.96
C ARG A 122 31.03 18.51 22.44
N ARG A 123 30.04 18.49 23.34
CA ARG A 123 30.29 18.49 24.80
C ARG A 123 30.94 17.19 25.25
N SER A 124 30.52 16.03 24.73
CA SER A 124 31.15 14.74 25.03
C SER A 124 32.57 14.67 24.46
N ALA A 125 32.79 15.09 23.21
CA ALA A 125 34.11 15.15 22.57
C ALA A 125 35.09 16.06 23.33
N LYS A 126 34.64 17.23 23.83
CA LYS A 126 35.48 18.11 24.67
C LYS A 126 35.87 17.43 25.99
N LYS A 127 34.98 16.67 26.60
CA LYS A 127 35.26 15.92 27.86
C LYS A 127 36.27 14.80 27.61
N THR A 128 36.10 14.02 26.54
CA THR A 128 37.04 12.94 26.17
C THR A 128 38.41 13.50 25.79
N ALA A 129 38.48 14.57 25.01
CA ALA A 129 39.75 15.24 24.66
C ALA A 129 40.51 15.74 25.90
N LYS A 130 39.82 16.30 26.90
CA LYS A 130 40.44 16.71 28.18
C LYS A 130 40.99 15.50 28.96
N ARG A 131 40.26 14.38 29.02
CA ARG A 131 40.72 13.14 29.66
C ARG A 131 41.94 12.56 28.92
N ALA A 132 41.88 12.47 27.60
CA ALA A 132 43.00 12.02 26.77
C ALA A 132 44.26 12.88 27.00
N LYS A 133 44.14 14.21 27.06
CA LYS A 133 45.26 15.12 27.36
C LYS A 133 45.87 14.89 28.75
N LYS A 134 45.05 14.61 29.77
CA LYS A 134 45.54 14.27 31.12
C LYS A 134 46.27 12.93 31.13
N ASN A 135 45.70 11.91 30.48
CA ASN A 135 46.30 10.59 30.38
C ASN A 135 47.64 10.64 29.62
N ALA A 136 47.71 11.37 28.50
CA ALA A 136 48.94 11.57 27.75
C ALA A 136 50.04 12.28 28.57
N LYS A 137 49.69 13.26 29.41
CA LYS A 137 50.65 13.89 30.33
C LYS A 137 51.16 12.92 31.39
N ASN A 138 50.29 12.10 31.96
CA ASN A 138 50.68 11.09 32.95
C ASN A 138 51.56 10.01 32.31
N ALA A 139 51.19 9.52 31.12
CA ALA A 139 51.99 8.58 30.34
C ALA A 139 53.37 9.15 29.97
N LYS A 140 53.46 10.44 29.64
CA LYS A 140 54.76 11.09 29.40
C LYS A 140 55.63 11.14 30.66
N LYS A 141 55.04 11.43 31.82
CA LYS A 141 55.76 11.43 33.11
C LYS A 141 56.28 10.03 33.46
N THR A 142 55.44 9.00 33.31
CA THR A 142 55.83 7.61 33.58
C THR A 142 56.89 7.13 32.58
N ALA A 143 56.79 7.49 31.30
CA ALA A 143 57.80 7.16 30.29
C ALA A 143 59.16 7.85 30.57
N ILE A 144 59.16 9.10 31.04
CA ILE A 144 60.39 9.78 31.46
C ILE A 144 61.02 9.09 32.68
N GLY A 145 60.20 8.67 33.66
CA GLY A 145 60.65 7.88 34.81
C GLY A 145 61.29 6.55 34.37
N ALA A 146 60.56 5.77 33.57
CA ALA A 146 61.05 4.50 33.04
C ALA A 146 62.34 4.65 32.21
N ARG A 147 62.52 5.76 31.48
CA ARG A 147 63.78 6.05 30.78
C ARG A 147 64.95 6.32 31.73
N LYS A 148 64.71 6.97 32.88
CA LYS A 148 65.74 7.19 33.90
C LYS A 148 66.10 5.87 34.59
N ASP A 149 65.11 5.09 34.96
CA ASP A 149 65.30 3.77 35.60
C ASP A 149 66.03 2.81 34.64
N ALA A 150 65.66 2.81 33.36
CA ALA A 150 66.36 2.03 32.34
C ALA A 150 67.82 2.49 32.17
N LYS A 151 68.11 3.81 32.22
CA LYS A 151 69.48 4.32 32.18
C LYS A 151 70.28 3.89 33.42
N ALA A 152 69.68 3.90 34.61
CA ALA A 152 70.31 3.41 35.84
C ALA A 152 70.61 1.91 35.73
N ALA A 153 69.63 1.11 35.31
CA ALA A 153 69.81 -0.33 35.10
C ALA A 153 70.88 -0.65 34.05
N ILE A 154 70.99 0.13 32.97
CA ILE A 154 72.07 -0.02 31.98
C ILE A 154 73.44 0.31 32.61
N ALA A 155 73.52 1.34 33.46
CA ALA A 155 74.75 1.69 34.17
C ALA A 155 75.17 0.58 35.17
N ASP A 156 74.22 0.05 35.94
CA ASP A 156 74.43 -1.05 36.87
C ASP A 156 74.85 -2.33 36.14
N ALA A 157 74.18 -2.66 35.03
CA ALA A 157 74.54 -3.79 34.18
C ALA A 157 75.95 -3.62 33.59
N LYS A 158 76.34 -2.39 33.22
CA LYS A 158 77.70 -2.09 32.74
C LYS A 158 78.74 -2.26 33.85
N ALA A 159 78.42 -1.88 35.09
CA ALA A 159 79.30 -2.09 36.25
C ALA A 159 79.46 -3.60 36.54
N GLN A 160 78.36 -4.35 36.57
CA GLN A 160 78.38 -5.81 36.75
C GLN A 160 79.15 -6.53 35.63
N ALA A 161 78.97 -6.10 34.37
CA ALA A 161 79.72 -6.64 33.25
C ALA A 161 81.22 -6.34 33.37
N LYS A 162 81.60 -5.15 33.85
CA LYS A 162 83.01 -4.80 34.06
C LYS A 162 83.65 -5.65 35.17
N SER A 163 82.97 -5.84 36.30
CA SER A 163 83.45 -6.71 37.38
C SER A 163 83.50 -8.18 36.96
N ALA A 164 82.55 -8.64 36.15
CA ALA A 164 82.58 -10.00 35.62
C ALA A 164 83.75 -10.21 34.64
N VAL A 165 84.04 -9.24 33.77
CA VAL A 165 85.21 -9.29 32.87
C VAL A 165 86.52 -9.30 33.67
N GLU A 166 86.63 -8.52 34.73
CA GLU A 166 87.79 -8.52 35.63
C GLU A 166 87.95 -9.85 36.39
N ALA A 167 86.85 -10.43 36.89
CA ALA A 167 86.85 -11.75 37.52
C ALA A 167 87.28 -12.85 36.54
N THR A 168 86.94 -12.75 35.26
CA THR A 168 87.38 -13.71 34.23
C THR A 168 88.80 -13.50 33.72
N ARG A 169 89.51 -12.44 34.16
CA ARG A 169 90.88 -12.13 33.70
C ARG A 169 91.98 -12.72 34.58
N SER A 170 91.63 -13.43 35.65
CA SER A 170 92.58 -14.06 36.59
C SER A 170 92.74 -15.58 36.41
N ASP A 171 91.98 -16.21 35.52
CA ASP A 171 92.14 -17.63 35.18
C ASP A 171 92.77 -17.79 33.80
N ASP A 172 94.09 -17.61 33.76
CA ASP A 172 94.92 -18.22 32.73
C ASP A 172 95.06 -19.71 33.08
N ASP A 173 94.22 -20.56 32.48
CA ASP A 173 94.74 -21.59 31.59
C ASP A 173 93.63 -22.41 30.90
N LYS A 174 93.74 -22.46 29.57
CA LYS A 174 93.21 -23.50 28.66
C LYS A 174 91.69 -23.58 28.42
N ARG A 175 91.36 -23.06 27.24
CA ARG A 175 90.48 -23.66 26.21
C ARG A 175 88.97 -23.65 26.52
N ARG A 176 88.26 -22.71 25.88
CA ARG A 176 87.28 -22.94 24.78
C ARG A 176 86.64 -21.61 24.37
N ARG A 177 86.64 -21.32 23.07
CA ARG A 177 86.29 -20.03 22.44
C ARG A 177 84.76 -19.80 22.25
N TRP A 178 83.94 -20.24 23.19
CA TRP A 178 82.46 -20.17 23.12
C TRP A 178 81.74 -19.43 24.26
N PRO A 179 82.33 -19.09 25.43
CA PRO A 179 81.59 -18.45 26.52
C PRO A 179 81.01 -17.09 26.14
N TRP A 180 81.72 -16.30 25.32
CA TRP A 180 81.25 -14.96 24.97
C TRP A 180 80.01 -14.98 24.06
N VAL A 181 79.86 -16.01 23.21
CA VAL A 181 78.71 -16.16 22.31
C VAL A 181 77.45 -16.56 23.08
N LEU A 182 77.58 -17.48 24.05
CA LEU A 182 76.44 -17.89 24.90
C LEU A 182 76.02 -16.78 25.87
N ALA A 183 76.96 -15.98 26.37
CA ALA A 183 76.66 -14.82 27.20
C ALA A 183 75.86 -13.75 26.43
N ILE A 184 76.23 -13.45 25.18
CA ILE A 184 75.49 -12.48 24.35
C ILE A 184 74.07 -12.99 24.01
N ALA A 185 73.93 -14.28 23.70
CA ALA A 185 72.63 -14.88 23.40
C ALA A 185 71.67 -14.86 24.61
N GLY A 186 72.19 -15.10 25.83
CA GLY A 186 71.40 -15.05 27.06
C GLY A 186 70.85 -13.64 27.36
N VAL A 187 71.65 -12.59 27.14
CA VAL A 187 71.22 -11.20 27.38
C VAL A 187 70.14 -10.77 26.39
N ILE A 188 70.23 -11.19 25.12
CA ILE A 188 69.21 -10.89 24.10
C ILE A 188 67.86 -11.57 24.44
N GLY A 189 67.88 -12.81 24.91
CA GLY A 189 66.67 -13.55 25.29
C GLY A 189 65.89 -12.88 26.44
N VAL A 190 66.59 -12.36 27.45
CA VAL A 190 65.95 -11.71 28.61
C VAL A 190 65.30 -10.37 28.25
N VAL A 191 65.89 -9.60 27.32
CA VAL A 191 65.32 -8.32 26.86
C VAL A 191 64.04 -8.52 26.02
N VAL A 192 63.98 -9.58 25.21
CA VAL A 192 62.79 -9.92 24.40
C VAL A 192 61.64 -10.46 25.26
N ALA A 193 61.92 -11.27 26.28
CA ALA A 193 60.89 -11.79 27.17
C ALA A 193 60.22 -10.66 27.99
N LYS A 194 61.02 -9.69 28.48
CA LYS A 194 60.51 -8.58 29.31
C LYS A 194 59.78 -7.49 28.52
N SER A 195 60.00 -7.41 27.20
CA SER A 195 59.26 -6.51 26.31
C SER A 195 57.93 -7.10 25.82
N ARG A 196 57.80 -8.44 25.70
CA ARG A 196 56.52 -9.09 25.38
C ARG A 196 55.48 -8.99 26.49
N ALA A 197 55.87 -9.17 27.76
CA ALA A 197 54.95 -9.19 28.90
C ALA A 197 54.21 -7.86 29.22
N LYS A 198 54.40 -6.79 28.43
CA LYS A 198 53.74 -5.49 28.63
C LYS A 198 52.76 -5.10 27.52
N THR A 199 52.58 -5.93 26.50
CA THR A 199 51.75 -5.59 25.32
C THR A 199 50.42 -6.35 25.27
N ASP A 200 50.16 -7.23 26.23
CA ASP A 200 49.07 -8.22 26.15
C ASP A 200 47.71 -7.72 26.70
N ASP A 201 47.61 -6.50 27.24
CA ASP A 201 46.37 -6.08 27.93
C ASP A 201 45.34 -5.32 27.08
N ASP A 202 45.66 -4.82 25.87
CA ASP A 202 44.74 -3.85 25.19
C ASP A 202 44.43 -4.12 23.69
N LEU A 203 44.86 -5.23 23.08
CA LEU A 203 44.70 -5.40 21.61
C LEU A 203 43.58 -6.33 21.13
N TRP A 204 42.83 -7.00 22.00
CA TRP A 204 41.75 -7.90 21.60
C TRP A 204 40.46 -7.73 22.42
N GLY A 205 39.96 -6.50 22.47
CA GLY A 205 38.55 -6.26 22.79
C GLY A 205 37.68 -6.96 21.75
N ALA A 206 37.12 -8.11 22.11
CA ALA A 206 36.21 -8.88 21.28
C ALA A 206 35.01 -8.02 20.85
N PRO A 207 34.52 -8.13 19.60
CA PRO A 207 33.28 -7.50 19.20
C PRO A 207 32.15 -8.08 20.06
N SER A 208 31.50 -7.21 20.82
CA SER A 208 30.34 -7.56 21.64
C SER A 208 29.25 -8.12 20.74
N ASP A 209 28.96 -9.39 20.99
CA ASP A 209 27.77 -10.12 20.55
C ASP A 209 26.55 -9.23 20.71
N SER A 210 26.04 -8.74 19.58
CA SER A 210 24.80 -7.97 19.55
C SER A 210 23.68 -9.01 19.47
N PRO A 211 22.76 -9.06 20.45
CA PRO A 211 21.68 -10.02 20.41
C PRO A 211 20.85 -9.74 19.17
N VAL A 212 20.78 -10.74 18.30
CA VAL A 212 19.89 -10.79 17.15
C VAL A 212 18.46 -10.74 17.69
N ASN A 213 17.91 -9.53 17.78
CA ASN A 213 16.48 -9.31 17.95
C ASN A 213 15.80 -9.67 16.62
N GLY A 214 15.61 -10.97 16.41
CA GLY A 214 14.80 -11.55 15.35
C GLY A 214 13.50 -12.11 15.90
N TYR A 215 12.76 -11.30 16.68
CA TYR A 215 11.33 -11.53 16.83
C TYR A 215 10.64 -10.82 15.68
N THR A 216 10.55 -11.54 14.56
CA THR A 216 9.54 -11.30 13.53
C THR A 216 8.21 -11.80 14.11
N GLU A 217 7.67 -11.07 15.07
CA GLU A 217 6.26 -11.19 15.44
C GLU A 217 5.46 -10.63 14.28
N ASP A 218 4.99 -11.57 13.47
CA ASP A 218 3.92 -11.41 12.50
C ASP A 218 2.71 -10.76 13.22
N PRO A 219 2.26 -9.56 12.83
CA PRO A 219 1.07 -8.97 13.42
C PRO A 219 -0.16 -9.78 12.98
N GLN A 220 -0.58 -10.71 13.83
CA GLN A 220 -1.92 -11.24 13.81
C GLN A 220 -2.92 -10.06 13.80
N PRO A 221 -3.87 -9.99 12.86
CA PRO A 221 -4.96 -9.03 12.97
C PRO A 221 -5.78 -9.43 14.20
N SER A 222 -5.72 -8.62 15.25
CA SER A 222 -6.66 -8.75 16.35
C SER A 222 -8.05 -8.46 15.80
N SER A 223 -8.85 -9.52 15.81
CA SER A 223 -10.30 -9.46 15.70
C SER A 223 -10.83 -8.39 16.64
N VAL A 224 -11.62 -7.47 16.09
CA VAL A 224 -12.40 -6.52 16.86
C VAL A 224 -13.49 -7.26 17.64
N ASP A 225 -13.14 -7.73 18.83
CA ASP A 225 -14.12 -8.06 19.85
C ASP A 225 -14.79 -6.76 20.30
N THR A 226 -16.02 -6.59 19.82
CA THR A 226 -16.99 -5.60 20.26
C THR A 226 -17.48 -6.03 21.66
N MET A 227 -16.68 -5.74 22.69
CA MET A 227 -17.21 -5.71 24.05
C MET A 227 -17.92 -4.38 24.29
N ALA A 228 -19.22 -4.51 24.42
CA ALA A 228 -20.06 -3.63 25.22
C ALA A 228 -19.37 -3.30 26.54
N ASP A 229 -19.22 -2.01 26.83
CA ASP A 229 -19.20 -1.59 28.21
C ASP A 229 -19.92 -0.24 28.36
N ASP A 230 -20.88 -0.30 29.28
CA ASP A 230 -21.74 0.74 29.78
C ASP A 230 -20.90 1.86 30.39
N HIS A 231 -20.90 3.06 29.78
CA HIS A 231 -20.67 4.30 30.54
C HIS A 231 -21.48 5.47 29.96
N LYS A 232 -22.65 5.68 30.57
CA LYS A 232 -23.36 6.95 30.66
C LYS A 232 -22.58 7.87 31.61
N PRO A 233 -22.32 9.13 31.23
CA PRO A 233 -22.86 10.21 32.07
C PRO A 233 -23.33 11.44 31.27
N GLY A 234 -24.55 11.88 31.58
CA GLY A 234 -24.91 13.31 31.67
C GLY A 234 -25.05 14.11 30.38
N THR A 235 -26.22 14.04 29.75
CA THR A 235 -26.78 15.19 29.04
C THR A 235 -27.39 16.17 30.04
N PRO A 236 -27.11 17.49 29.96
CA PRO A 236 -27.84 18.48 30.73
C PRO A 236 -29.25 18.63 30.17
N ALA A 237 -30.20 18.80 31.09
CA ALA A 237 -31.62 18.99 30.84
C ALA A 237 -31.89 20.17 29.92
N THR A 238 -32.66 19.93 28.86
CA THR A 238 -33.49 20.96 28.23
C THR A 238 -34.92 20.66 28.66
N ASP A 239 -35.40 21.44 29.61
CA ASP A 239 -36.81 21.53 29.95
C ASP A 239 -37.58 22.07 28.74
N ASP A 240 -38.42 21.26 28.11
CA ASP A 240 -39.53 21.76 27.31
C ASP A 240 -40.80 20.95 27.63
N PRO A 241 -41.88 21.60 28.12
CA PRO A 241 -43.10 20.94 28.52
C PRO A 241 -44.11 20.97 27.39
N TYR A 242 -44.48 19.82 26.80
CA TYR A 242 -45.81 19.69 26.19
C TYR A 242 -46.36 18.26 26.29
N PRO A 243 -47.60 18.09 26.81
CA PRO A 243 -48.24 16.78 26.98
C PRO A 243 -49.05 16.41 25.74
N GLY A 244 -48.99 15.13 25.35
CA GLY A 244 -49.79 14.60 24.25
C GLY A 244 -49.75 13.08 24.21
N THR A 245 -50.54 12.45 25.07
CA THR A 245 -50.80 11.01 25.19
C THR A 245 -51.61 10.45 24.02
N VAL A 246 -51.09 9.41 23.35
CA VAL A 246 -51.84 8.31 22.71
C VAL A 246 -50.87 7.12 22.62
N ALA A 247 -50.91 6.18 23.57
CA ALA A 247 -51.71 4.94 23.55
C ALA A 247 -51.20 3.91 22.51
N ASP A 248 -50.53 2.89 23.06
CA ASP A 248 -50.65 1.46 22.76
C ASP A 248 -50.76 0.99 21.30
N ASP A 249 -49.69 0.36 20.80
CA ASP A 249 -49.82 -0.76 19.85
C ASP A 249 -48.64 -1.74 20.04
N ASP A 250 -48.89 -2.77 20.84
CA ASP A 250 -48.04 -3.92 21.14
C ASP A 250 -48.17 -4.99 20.04
N GLY A 251 -47.74 -4.65 18.83
CA GLY A 251 -47.64 -5.59 17.71
C GLY A 251 -46.34 -6.40 17.73
N THR A 252 -46.30 -7.51 18.49
CA THR A 252 -45.28 -8.56 18.34
C THR A 252 -45.29 -9.12 16.91
N ILE A 253 -44.36 -8.68 16.06
CA ILE A 253 -44.05 -9.33 14.79
C ILE A 253 -43.10 -10.49 15.10
N ALA A 254 -43.69 -11.68 15.20
CA ALA A 254 -42.97 -12.95 15.10
C ALA A 254 -42.44 -13.09 13.66
N ASP A 255 -41.16 -12.79 13.46
CA ASP A 255 -40.44 -13.07 12.23
C ASP A 255 -40.26 -14.60 12.12
N LYS A 256 -41.08 -15.20 11.25
CA LYS A 256 -40.95 -16.61 10.86
C LYS A 256 -39.86 -16.68 9.80
N THR A 257 -38.76 -17.32 10.17
CA THR A 257 -37.78 -17.86 9.23
C THR A 257 -38.47 -18.90 8.35
N ASP A 258 -38.90 -18.49 7.16
CA ASP A 258 -39.34 -19.40 6.11
C ASP A 258 -38.12 -19.98 5.39
N ASP A 259 -38.10 -21.32 5.35
CA ASP A 259 -37.22 -22.20 4.60
C ASP A 259 -37.08 -21.77 3.13
N TYR A 260 -36.00 -21.07 2.78
CA TYR A 260 -35.55 -20.99 1.39
C TYR A 260 -34.84 -22.28 1.00
N LYS A 261 -35.65 -23.23 0.54
CA LYS A 261 -35.21 -24.41 -0.22
C LYS A 261 -34.61 -23.93 -1.55
N SER A 262 -33.29 -23.85 -1.61
CA SER A 262 -32.55 -23.57 -2.84
C SER A 262 -32.77 -24.71 -3.85
N VAL A 263 -33.68 -24.50 -4.79
CA VAL A 263 -33.76 -25.29 -6.03
C VAL A 263 -32.53 -24.94 -6.86
N ALA A 264 -31.65 -25.92 -7.02
CA ALA A 264 -30.57 -25.90 -7.98
C ALA A 264 -31.17 -25.76 -9.39
N SER A 265 -30.96 -24.59 -9.99
CA SER A 265 -31.22 -24.36 -11.41
C SER A 265 -30.02 -24.91 -12.19
N GLU A 266 -30.11 -26.17 -12.62
CA GLU A 266 -29.32 -26.73 -13.71
C GLU A 266 -29.55 -25.86 -14.96
N ASN A 267 -28.55 -25.06 -15.31
CA ASN A 267 -28.50 -24.26 -16.52
C ASN A 267 -27.35 -24.79 -17.38
N ASP A 268 -27.47 -26.05 -17.84
CA ASP A 268 -26.61 -26.62 -18.87
C ASP A 268 -27.20 -26.29 -20.25
N GLY A 269 -26.82 -25.14 -20.77
CA GLY A 269 -27.03 -24.76 -22.17
C GLY A 269 -25.75 -24.98 -22.98
N PRO A 270 -25.80 -25.71 -24.13
CA PRO A 270 -24.61 -26.02 -24.90
C PRO A 270 -24.13 -24.83 -25.72
N LEU A 271 -22.90 -24.37 -25.44
CA LEU A 271 -22.17 -23.40 -26.26
C LEU A 271 -21.72 -24.06 -27.58
N HIS A 272 -22.56 -23.95 -28.61
CA HIS A 272 -22.14 -24.12 -30.00
C HIS A 272 -22.31 -22.79 -30.75
N GLY A 273 -21.30 -21.92 -30.63
CA GLY A 273 -21.12 -20.75 -31.48
C GLY A 273 -20.00 -21.01 -32.48
N LYS A 274 -20.38 -21.34 -33.72
CA LYS A 274 -19.50 -21.53 -34.87
C LYS A 274 -18.70 -20.25 -35.17
N LEU A 275 -17.39 -20.41 -35.24
CA LEU A 275 -16.49 -19.55 -36.02
C LEU A 275 -16.88 -19.67 -37.50
N ALA A 276 -17.31 -18.58 -38.11
CA ALA A 276 -17.44 -18.45 -39.56
C ALA A 276 -16.98 -17.06 -39.98
N ASP A 277 -15.79 -17.04 -40.58
CA ASP A 277 -15.30 -16.20 -41.67
C ASP A 277 -15.98 -14.83 -41.87
N SER A 278 -15.29 -13.78 -41.41
CA SER A 278 -15.44 -12.43 -41.94
C SER A 278 -14.36 -12.20 -43.00
N ALA A 279 -14.71 -12.50 -44.25
CA ALA A 279 -14.01 -11.98 -45.42
C ALA A 279 -14.83 -10.81 -45.98
N HIS A 280 -14.33 -9.59 -45.78
CA HIS A 280 -14.59 -8.50 -46.70
C HIS A 280 -13.39 -7.55 -46.68
N GLU A 281 -12.52 -7.77 -47.67
CA GLU A 281 -11.58 -6.77 -48.16
C GLU A 281 -12.33 -5.64 -48.88
N THR A 282 -11.75 -4.44 -48.75
CA THR A 282 -11.75 -3.24 -49.61
C THR A 282 -11.74 -2.05 -48.64
N GLY A 283 -10.73 -1.21 -48.51
CA GLY A 283 -9.61 -0.90 -49.38
C GLY A 283 -9.44 0.61 -49.31
N THR A 284 -8.55 1.09 -48.44
CA THR A 284 -7.92 2.43 -48.53
C THR A 284 -6.68 2.43 -47.65
N SER A 285 -5.64 1.83 -48.20
CA SER A 285 -4.25 1.99 -47.76
C SER A 285 -3.81 3.41 -48.18
N VAL A 286 -3.85 4.34 -47.23
CA VAL A 286 -3.00 5.53 -47.26
C VAL A 286 -1.80 5.16 -46.40
N GLY A 287 -0.67 4.96 -47.05
CA GLY A 287 0.59 4.71 -46.37
C GLY A 287 0.96 5.91 -45.53
N ASP A 288 1.32 5.66 -44.28
CA ASP A 288 2.11 6.59 -43.51
C ASP A 288 3.27 5.83 -42.85
N SER A 289 4.43 6.41 -43.03
CA SER A 289 5.75 5.81 -42.94
C SER A 289 6.26 5.88 -41.49
N PRO A 290 6.74 4.78 -40.87
CA PRO A 290 7.37 4.88 -39.56
C PRO A 290 8.87 5.13 -39.73
N GLU A 291 9.25 6.36 -40.13
CA GLU A 291 10.67 6.74 -40.21
C GLU A 291 10.94 8.20 -39.76
N ALA A 292 10.19 8.69 -38.77
CA ALA A 292 10.38 10.06 -38.24
C ALA A 292 10.03 10.20 -36.73
N GLN A 293 10.44 9.25 -35.88
CA GLN A 293 10.27 9.37 -34.42
C GLN A 293 11.56 9.45 -33.59
N GLU A 294 12.72 9.74 -34.20
CA GLU A 294 13.97 9.93 -33.45
C GLU A 294 14.44 11.39 -33.31
N GLU A 295 13.76 12.38 -33.89
CA GLU A 295 14.26 13.78 -33.84
C GLU A 295 13.61 14.69 -32.77
N THR A 296 12.63 14.24 -31.98
CA THR A 296 11.93 15.14 -31.03
C THR A 296 12.51 15.18 -29.61
N TRP A 297 13.53 14.37 -29.29
CA TRP A 297 14.16 14.38 -27.95
C TRP A 297 15.39 15.29 -27.82
N SER A 298 16.01 15.71 -28.93
CA SER A 298 17.18 16.59 -28.88
C SER A 298 16.82 18.08 -28.80
N GLU A 299 15.62 18.49 -29.24
CA GLU A 299 15.19 19.90 -29.17
C GLU A 299 14.58 20.28 -27.80
N MET A 300 14.27 19.30 -26.95
CA MET A 300 13.67 19.52 -25.63
C MET A 300 14.71 19.83 -24.53
N ILE A 301 16.01 19.68 -24.80
CA ILE A 301 17.08 19.93 -23.81
C ILE A 301 17.63 21.36 -23.87
N ASP A 302 17.49 22.09 -24.99
CA ASP A 302 17.97 23.48 -25.10
C ASP A 302 16.98 24.55 -24.57
N ALA A 303 15.73 24.18 -24.28
CA ALA A 303 14.73 25.14 -23.77
C ALA A 303 14.80 25.42 -22.25
N THR A 304 15.81 24.92 -21.54
CA THR A 304 15.95 25.13 -20.07
C THR A 304 17.10 26.05 -19.67
N LYS A 305 17.76 26.72 -20.62
CA LYS A 305 18.99 27.48 -20.32
C LYS A 305 18.88 29.01 -20.29
N ASP A 306 17.72 29.60 -20.60
CA ASP A 306 17.57 31.06 -20.70
C ASP A 306 16.62 31.70 -19.65
N ASN A 307 16.35 31.04 -18.52
CA ASN A 307 15.59 31.64 -17.41
C ASN A 307 16.48 32.34 -16.36
N ASP A 308 17.48 33.09 -16.80
CA ASP A 308 18.18 34.09 -15.99
C ASP A 308 17.41 35.42 -16.05
N ASP A 309 16.18 35.41 -15.53
CA ASP A 309 15.35 36.61 -15.40
C ASP A 309 15.64 37.28 -14.03
N GLU A 310 16.81 37.90 -13.91
CA GLU A 310 17.25 38.70 -12.74
C GLU A 310 16.46 40.02 -12.57
N GLY A 311 15.25 40.14 -13.14
CA GLY A 311 14.55 41.41 -13.31
C GLY A 311 13.48 41.80 -12.28
N ASN A 312 13.01 40.91 -11.40
CA ASN A 312 11.72 41.16 -10.71
C ASN A 312 11.74 41.20 -9.15
N ALA A 313 12.91 41.25 -8.52
CA ALA A 313 12.97 41.38 -7.05
C ALA A 313 12.66 42.81 -6.55
N ASP A 314 12.85 43.83 -7.39
CA ASP A 314 12.78 45.24 -6.97
C ASP A 314 11.37 45.86 -7.07
N GLU A 315 10.44 45.25 -7.81
CA GLU A 315 9.04 45.70 -7.89
C GLU A 315 8.17 45.17 -6.74
N ALA A 316 8.42 43.93 -6.28
CA ALA A 316 7.69 43.35 -5.15
C ALA A 316 7.91 44.14 -3.84
N ALA A 317 9.10 44.73 -3.65
CA ALA A 317 9.41 45.55 -2.48
C ALA A 317 8.68 46.91 -2.48
N LYS A 318 8.36 47.47 -3.65
CA LYS A 318 7.65 48.77 -3.75
C LYS A 318 6.15 48.64 -3.46
N HIS A 319 5.53 47.51 -3.80
CA HIS A 319 4.11 47.28 -3.50
C HIS A 319 3.86 47.07 -1.99
N ALA A 320 4.72 46.32 -1.30
CA ALA A 320 4.58 46.08 0.15
C ALA A 320 4.73 47.36 1.02
N ALA A 321 5.51 48.34 0.56
CA ALA A 321 5.66 49.62 1.27
C ALA A 321 4.45 50.56 1.10
N SER A 322 3.62 50.35 0.07
CA SER A 322 2.43 51.19 -0.19
C SER A 322 1.23 50.80 0.69
N GLU A 323 1.07 49.52 1.03
CA GLU A 323 -0.04 49.05 1.88
C GLU A 323 0.15 49.41 3.36
N ALA A 324 1.38 49.45 3.87
CA ALA A 324 1.65 49.80 5.27
C ALA A 324 1.27 51.26 5.62
N LYS A 325 1.15 52.16 4.64
CA LYS A 325 0.75 53.56 4.87
C LYS A 325 -0.76 53.78 4.93
N SER A 326 -1.56 52.81 4.48
CA SER A 326 -3.02 52.94 4.45
C SER A 326 -3.69 52.49 5.76
N ALA A 327 -3.01 51.67 6.57
CA ALA A 327 -3.58 51.04 7.77
C ALA A 327 -3.45 51.85 9.08
N THR A 328 -2.80 53.02 9.08
CA THR A 328 -2.59 53.83 10.30
C THR A 328 -3.55 55.01 10.48
N LYS A 329 -4.63 55.10 9.67
CA LYS A 329 -5.66 56.13 9.85
C LYS A 329 -6.61 55.74 10.99
N LYS A 330 -6.17 56.05 12.21
CA LYS A 330 -6.91 55.91 13.47
C LYS A 330 -8.26 56.64 13.36
N PRO A 331 -9.41 55.99 13.63
CA PRO A 331 -10.69 56.69 13.66
C PRO A 331 -10.70 57.68 14.83
N LYS A 332 -11.00 58.95 14.54
CA LYS A 332 -11.29 59.97 15.54
C LYS A 332 -12.81 60.04 15.71
N GLY A 333 -13.25 59.80 16.94
CA GLY A 333 -14.52 60.30 17.49
C GLY A 333 -15.76 59.57 17.02
#